data_AF-A0A168IFX6-F1
#
_entry.id   AF-A0A168IFX6-F1
#
_cell.length_a   1.000
_cell.length_b   1.000
_cell.length_c   1.000
_cell.angle_alpha   90.00
_cell.angle_beta   90.00
_cell.angle_gamma   90.00
#
_symmetry.space_group_name_H-M   'P 1'
#
loop_
_entity.id
_entity.type
_entity.pdbx_description
1 polymer ?
#
loop_
_entity_poly.entity_id
_entity_poly.type
_entity_poly.pdbx_seq_one_letter_code
_entity_poly.pdbx_strand_id
1 'polypeptide(L)'
;MSETPNPRLCLCGCGATVNREFLPGHDAKLKGALINAALAGEALDASKAVKAAGQQAAATLAARGWTAHLDKSRVSRGAKAARAAARSKAATPGGTTEAPEQGAQAEPPATD
;
A
#
# COMPACT_ATOMS: atom_id res chain seq x y z
N MET A 1 -25.52 -12.88 -35.39
CA MET A 1 -24.14 -12.61 -35.86
C MET A 1 -23.34 -12.20 -34.63
N SER A 2 -22.47 -13.08 -34.13
CA SER A 2 -21.67 -12.79 -32.94
C SER A 2 -20.41 -12.07 -33.38
N GLU A 3 -20.31 -10.77 -33.09
CA GLU A 3 -19.09 -10.00 -33.32
C GLU A 3 -17.97 -10.58 -32.45
N THR A 4 -16.91 -11.07 -33.09
CA THR A 4 -15.72 -11.56 -32.38
C THR A 4 -15.06 -10.35 -31.71
N PRO A 5 -14.95 -10.29 -30.37
CA PRO A 5 -14.36 -9.14 -29.71
C PRO A 5 -12.88 -9.03 -30.12
N ASN A 6 -12.50 -7.87 -30.65
CA ASN A 6 -11.09 -7.57 -30.95
C ASN A 6 -10.26 -7.69 -29.66
N PRO A 7 -9.09 -8.37 -29.70
CA PRO A 7 -8.24 -8.51 -28.53
C PRO A 7 -7.80 -7.14 -28.00
N ARG A 8 -8.05 -6.87 -26.72
CA ARG A 8 -7.64 -5.63 -26.04
C ARG A 8 -6.50 -5.92 -25.07
N LEU A 9 -5.68 -4.92 -24.77
CA LEU A 9 -4.66 -5.03 -23.71
C LEU A 9 -5.27 -4.73 -22.35
N CYS A 10 -4.79 -5.43 -21.32
CA CYS A 10 -5.26 -5.25 -19.96
C CYS A 10 -4.95 -3.83 -19.47
N LEU A 11 -5.98 -3.12 -19.02
CA LEU A 11 -5.87 -1.72 -18.59
C LEU A 11 -5.09 -1.52 -17.29
N CYS A 12 -4.67 -2.58 -16.61
CA CYS A 12 -3.74 -2.47 -15.48
C CYS A 12 -2.29 -2.23 -15.94
N GLY A 13 -2.01 -2.23 -17.25
CA GLY A 13 -0.67 -2.00 -17.80
C GLY A 13 0.24 -3.24 -17.85
N CYS A 14 -0.28 -4.45 -17.58
CA CYS A 14 0.55 -5.67 -17.59
C CYS A 14 0.84 -6.23 -18.98
N GLY A 15 0.32 -5.61 -20.05
CA GLY A 15 0.53 -6.05 -21.44
C GLY A 15 -0.19 -7.34 -21.84
N ALA A 16 -0.99 -7.95 -20.95
CA ALA A 16 -1.73 -9.17 -21.26
C ALA A 16 -2.92 -8.88 -22.18
N THR A 17 -3.13 -9.74 -23.16
CA THR A 17 -4.32 -9.70 -24.03
C THR A 17 -5.54 -10.23 -23.27
N VAL A 18 -6.65 -9.50 -23.37
CA VAL A 18 -7.90 -9.77 -22.67
C VAL A 18 -9.09 -9.54 -23.59
N ASN A 19 -10.12 -10.37 -23.43
CA ASN A 19 -11.41 -10.21 -24.11
C ASN A 19 -12.34 -9.20 -23.39
N ARG A 20 -11.92 -8.71 -22.23
CA ARG A 20 -12.58 -7.72 -21.37
C ARG A 20 -11.58 -6.64 -20.96
N GLU A 21 -11.94 -5.72 -20.08
CA GLU A 21 -11.00 -4.65 -19.68
C GLU A 21 -9.83 -5.11 -18.80
N PHE A 22 -10.05 -6.14 -17.97
CA PHE A 22 -9.11 -6.62 -16.97
C PHE A 22 -8.97 -8.15 -16.96
N LEU A 23 -7.78 -8.65 -16.66
CA LEU A 23 -7.63 -10.02 -16.18
C LEU A 23 -8.35 -10.18 -14.82
N PRO A 24 -8.77 -11.42 -14.45
CA PRO A 24 -9.39 -11.65 -13.15
C PRO A 24 -8.49 -11.11 -12.01
N GLY A 25 -9.03 -10.22 -11.17
CA GLY A 25 -8.32 -9.63 -10.03
C GLY A 25 -7.35 -8.50 -10.35
N HIS A 26 -7.13 -8.15 -11.62
CA HIS A 26 -6.25 -7.04 -12.00
C HIS A 26 -6.90 -5.67 -11.78
N ASP A 27 -8.23 -5.59 -11.83
CA ASP A 27 -9.00 -4.42 -11.44
C ASP A 27 -8.75 -4.05 -9.96
N ALA A 28 -8.72 -5.06 -9.08
CA ALA A 28 -8.43 -4.87 -7.67
C ALA A 28 -7.00 -4.39 -7.42
N LYS A 29 -6.01 -4.93 -8.17
CA LYS A 29 -4.61 -4.46 -8.12
C LYS A 29 -4.50 -3.01 -8.57
N LEU A 30 -5.08 -2.66 -9.71
CA LEU A 30 -5.06 -1.28 -10.22
C LEU A 30 -5.74 -0.34 -9.23
N LYS A 31 -6.92 -0.70 -8.73
CA LYS A 31 -7.64 0.09 -7.73
C LYS A 31 -6.80 0.34 -6.48
N GLY A 32 -6.13 -0.69 -5.95
CA GLY A 32 -5.24 -0.57 -4.80
C GLY A 32 -4.06 0.37 -5.07
N ALA A 33 -3.44 0.27 -6.25
CA ALA A 33 -2.35 1.15 -6.66
C ALA A 33 -2.81 2.61 -6.77
N LEU A 34 -3.97 2.86 -7.37
CA LEU A 34 -4.56 4.20 -7.49
C LEU A 34 -4.90 4.81 -6.12
N ILE A 35 -5.48 4.03 -5.21
CA ILE A 35 -5.76 4.49 -3.84
C ILE A 35 -4.46 4.87 -3.12
N ASN A 36 -3.42 4.05 -3.24
CA ASN A 36 -2.13 4.34 -2.64
C ASN A 36 -1.50 5.61 -3.22
N ALA A 37 -1.54 5.80 -4.54
CA ALA A 37 -1.01 6.98 -5.20
C ALA A 37 -1.78 8.25 -4.81
N ALA A 38 -3.11 8.18 -4.75
CA ALA A 38 -3.96 9.29 -4.31
C ALA A 38 -3.61 9.70 -2.86
N LEU A 39 -3.50 8.74 -1.94
CA LEU A 39 -3.15 9.00 -0.55
C LEU A 39 -1.71 9.50 -0.39
N ALA A 40 -0.76 9.01 -1.20
CA ALA A 40 0.61 9.49 -1.19
C ALA A 40 0.71 10.95 -1.66
N GLY A 41 -0.12 11.35 -2.64
CA GLY A 41 -0.22 12.74 -3.09
C GLY A 41 -0.82 13.71 -2.06
N GLU A 42 -1.56 13.20 -1.06
CA GLU A 42 -2.13 14.02 0.03
C GLU A 42 -1.13 14.30 1.16
N ALA A 43 0.02 13.62 1.19
CA ALA A 43 1.02 13.84 2.22
C ALA A 43 1.60 15.26 2.15
N LEU A 44 1.83 15.89 3.31
CA LEU A 44 2.29 17.27 3.41
C LEU A 44 3.68 17.45 2.76
N ASP A 45 4.54 16.44 2.95
CA ASP A 45 5.89 16.32 2.45
C ASP A 45 5.99 15.73 1.03
N ALA A 46 4.85 15.44 0.37
CA ALA A 46 4.87 14.92 -0.99
C ALA A 46 5.47 15.94 -1.98
N SER A 47 6.37 15.45 -2.83
CA SER A 47 6.95 16.24 -3.92
C SER A 47 5.89 16.65 -4.95
N LYS A 48 6.17 17.68 -5.76
CA LYS A 48 5.25 18.15 -6.82
C LYS A 48 4.84 17.02 -7.77
N ALA A 49 5.78 16.13 -8.12
CA ALA A 49 5.51 14.98 -8.98
C ALA A 49 4.55 13.99 -8.32
N VAL A 50 4.73 13.69 -7.03
CA VAL A 50 3.86 12.79 -6.28
C VAL A 50 2.46 13.39 -6.10
N LYS A 51 2.35 14.70 -5.86
CA LYS A 51 1.06 15.42 -5.81
C LYS A 51 0.31 15.33 -7.14
N ALA A 52 1.00 15.57 -8.26
CA ALA A 52 0.40 15.46 -9.59
C ALA A 52 -0.06 14.03 -9.90
N ALA A 53 0.76 13.02 -9.59
CA ALA A 53 0.39 11.62 -9.74
C ALA A 53 -0.81 11.23 -8.85
N GLY A 54 -0.86 11.73 -7.62
CA GLY A 54 -1.99 11.51 -6.71
C GLY A 54 -3.29 12.14 -7.22
N GLN A 55 -3.23 13.35 -7.78
CA GLN A 55 -4.38 14.00 -8.44
C GLN A 55 -4.87 13.21 -9.66
N GLN A 56 -3.96 12.74 -10.51
CA GLN A 56 -4.30 11.89 -11.65
C GLN A 56 -4.92 10.56 -11.21
N ALA A 57 -4.39 9.95 -10.14
CA ALA A 57 -4.93 8.73 -9.58
C ALA A 57 -6.35 8.94 -9.02
N ALA A 58 -6.58 10.05 -8.31
CA ALA A 58 -7.90 10.42 -7.81
C ALA A 58 -8.90 10.66 -8.95
N ALA A 59 -8.49 11.35 -10.03
CA ALA A 59 -9.32 11.53 -11.22
C ALA A 59 -9.68 10.19 -11.89
N THR A 60 -8.72 9.25 -11.94
CA THR A 60 -8.94 7.90 -12.49
C THR A 60 -9.91 7.09 -11.63
N LEU A 61 -9.83 7.21 -10.30
CA LEU A 61 -10.79 6.60 -9.38
C LEU A 61 -12.20 7.18 -9.57
N ALA A 62 -12.30 8.50 -9.78
CA ALA A 62 -13.57 9.17 -10.05
C ALA A 62 -14.21 8.73 -11.37
N ALA A 63 -13.44 8.71 -12.46
CA ALA A 63 -13.92 8.27 -13.77
C ALA A 63 -14.45 6.83 -13.77
N ARG A 64 -14.00 5.99 -12.82
CA ARG A 64 -14.39 4.58 -12.68
C ARG A 64 -15.44 4.33 -11.59
N GLY A 65 -15.91 5.37 -10.90
CA GLY A 65 -16.86 5.23 -9.79
C GLY A 65 -16.27 4.53 -8.55
N TRP A 66 -14.95 4.56 -8.36
CA TRP A 66 -14.25 3.92 -7.25
C TRP A 66 -13.93 4.88 -6.07
N THR A 67 -14.50 6.09 -6.07
CA THR A 67 -14.26 7.10 -5.02
C THR A 67 -14.64 6.60 -3.62
N ALA A 68 -15.74 5.87 -3.49
CA ALA A 68 -16.15 5.28 -2.21
C ALA A 68 -15.07 4.36 -1.58
N HIS A 69 -14.23 3.72 -2.40
CA HIS A 69 -13.12 2.91 -1.90
C HIS A 69 -11.95 3.76 -1.38
N LEU A 70 -11.71 4.94 -1.98
CA LEU A 70 -10.73 5.90 -1.48
C LEU A 70 -11.18 6.44 -0.11
N ASP A 71 -12.44 6.85 0.01
CA ASP A 71 -12.98 7.37 1.27
C ASP A 71 -12.96 6.33 2.39
N LYS A 72 -13.40 5.09 2.09
CA LYS A 72 -13.27 3.97 3.02
C LYS A 72 -11.82 3.73 3.46
N SER A 73 -10.87 3.88 2.55
CA SER A 73 -9.45 3.71 2.84
C SER A 73 -8.90 4.83 3.72
N ARG A 74 -9.32 6.09 3.51
CA ARG A 74 -8.98 7.23 4.37
C ARG A 74 -9.45 6.99 5.80
N VAL A 75 -10.73 6.64 5.98
CA VAL A 75 -11.32 6.37 7.29
C VAL A 75 -10.60 5.21 8.00
N SER A 76 -10.37 4.11 7.30
CA SER A 76 -9.70 2.93 7.86
C SER A 76 -8.26 3.22 8.31
N ARG A 77 -7.48 3.94 7.47
CA ARG A 77 -6.10 4.33 7.82
C ARG A 77 -6.05 5.33 8.96
N GLY A 78 -6.96 6.31 8.98
CA GLY A 78 -7.09 7.25 10.08
C GLY A 78 -7.41 6.55 11.40
N ALA A 79 -8.37 5.61 11.40
CA ALA A 79 -8.69 4.81 12.57
C ALA A 79 -7.51 3.93 13.03
N LYS A 80 -6.76 3.32 12.09
CA LYS A 80 -5.56 2.55 12.42
C LYS A 80 -4.46 3.42 13.03
N ALA A 81 -4.23 4.61 12.48
CA ALA A 81 -3.25 5.57 13.01
C ALA A 81 -3.64 6.04 14.41
N ALA A 82 -4.91 6.38 14.64
CA ALA A 82 -5.42 6.78 15.96
C ALA A 82 -5.25 5.66 17.00
N ARG A 83 -5.58 4.41 16.63
CA ARG A 83 -5.37 3.24 17.50
C ARG A 83 -3.89 3.01 17.82
N ALA A 84 -3.00 3.18 16.84
CA ALA A 84 -1.57 3.07 17.06
C ALA A 84 -1.07 4.16 18.02
N ALA A 85 -1.47 5.41 17.83
CA ALA A 85 -1.11 6.53 18.71
C ALA A 85 -1.62 6.33 20.15
N ALA A 86 -2.82 5.81 20.33
CA ALA A 86 -3.37 5.49 21.65
C ALA A 86 -2.56 4.39 22.37
N ARG A 87 -2.10 3.36 21.63
CA ARG A 87 -1.23 2.30 22.19
C ARG A 87 0.14 2.84 22.58
N SER A 88 0.76 3.67 21.74
CA SER A 88 2.06 4.28 22.06
C SER A 88 2.00 5.17 23.29
N LYS A 89 0.88 5.89 23.52
CA LYS A 89 0.69 6.69 24.74
C LYS A 89 0.49 5.85 26.00
N ALA A 90 -0.12 4.67 25.88
CA ALA A 90 -0.33 3.75 27.01
C ALA A 90 0.94 2.94 27.36
N ALA A 91 1.88 2.79 26.43
CA ALA A 91 3.13 2.03 26.61
C ALA A 91 4.25 2.80 27.33
N THR A 92 4.03 4.07 27.70
CA THR A 92 5.01 4.85 28.47
C THR A 92 4.49 5.12 29.88
N PRO A 93 4.64 4.14 30.78
CA PRO A 93 5.22 4.45 32.08
C PRO A 93 6.25 3.39 32.50
N GLY A 94 7.52 3.81 32.62
CA GLY A 94 8.55 3.17 33.46
C GLY A 94 8.85 1.68 33.24
N GLY A 95 9.91 1.37 32.49
CA GLY A 95 10.41 0.01 32.38
C GLY A 95 11.86 -0.03 31.93
N THR A 96 12.78 0.36 32.81
CA THR A 96 14.18 -0.08 32.76
C THR A 96 14.18 -1.59 32.57
N THR A 97 14.50 -2.05 31.37
CA THR A 97 14.85 -3.46 31.15
C THR A 97 16.36 -3.47 31.07
N GLU A 98 16.97 -3.83 32.19
CA GLU A 98 18.36 -4.29 32.27
C GLU A 98 18.63 -5.24 31.09
N ALA A 99 19.74 -4.96 30.40
CA ALA A 99 20.25 -5.83 29.37
C ALA A 99 20.64 -7.18 30.01
N PRO A 100 20.24 -8.33 29.44
CA PRO A 100 20.82 -9.59 29.85
C PRO A 100 22.28 -9.61 29.41
N GLU A 101 23.16 -9.53 30.41
CA GLU A 101 24.58 -9.87 30.36
C GLU A 101 24.73 -11.27 29.74
N GLN A 102 25.10 -11.32 28.46
CA GLN A 102 25.42 -12.56 27.76
C GLN A 102 26.87 -12.95 28.06
N GLY A 103 27.05 -13.67 29.18
CA GLY A 103 28.20 -14.53 29.39
C GLY A 103 27.98 -15.89 28.70
N ALA A 104 28.87 -16.25 27.78
CA ALA A 104 29.19 -17.63 27.36
C ALA A 104 30.45 -17.55 26.47
N GLN A 105 31.64 -17.66 27.06
CA GLN A 105 32.42 -18.90 27.20
C GLN A 105 33.10 -19.36 25.89
N ALA A 106 34.40 -19.61 26.06
CA ALA A 106 35.39 -19.94 25.06
C ALA A 106 35.36 -21.43 24.68
N GLU A 107 35.79 -21.74 23.47
CA GLU A 107 36.60 -22.93 23.15
C GLU A 107 37.44 -22.66 21.89
N PRO A 108 38.77 -22.82 21.92
CA PRO A 108 39.62 -22.78 20.72
C PRO A 108 39.74 -24.17 20.08
N PRO A 109 39.70 -24.31 18.74
CA PRO A 109 40.12 -25.56 18.10
C PRO A 109 41.65 -25.66 18.10
N ALA A 110 42.15 -26.75 18.67
CA ALA A 110 43.52 -27.19 18.55
C ALA A 110 43.87 -27.43 17.07
N THR A 111 45.01 -26.91 16.64
CA THR A 111 45.70 -27.33 15.42
C THR A 111 46.95 -28.10 15.81
N ASP A 112 47.04 -29.31 15.26
CA ASP A 112 48.19 -30.22 15.24
C ASP A 112 49.47 -29.53 14.72
#